data_AF-A0A6I4RD35-F1
#
_entry.id   AF-A0A6I4RD35-F1
#
_cell.length_a   1.000
_cell.length_b   1.000
_cell.length_c   1.000
_cell.angle_alpha   90.00
_cell.angle_beta   90.00
_cell.angle_gamma   90.00
#
_symmetry.space_group_name_H-M   'P 1'
#
loop_
_entity.id
_entity.type
_entity.pdbx_description
1 polymer ?
#
loop_
_entity_poly.entity_id
_entity_poly.type
_entity_poly.pdbx_seq_one_letter_code
_entity_poly.pdbx_strand_id
1 'polypeptide(L)'
;MFQFLIFLYVTLPFLVALWMKERISVLWRLLYALPMVVAFVALLGSVILSFHQTLVQGLLVVSVLLAWLIRPLVGKFVFGQMHLSHFVVHGLISLLLVLGLFFF
;
A
#
# COMPACT_ATOMS: atom_id res chain seq x y z
N MET A 1 11.90 -10.63 -6.36
CA MET A 1 12.39 -9.72 -5.30
C MET A 1 11.66 -8.38 -5.29
N PHE A 2 11.42 -7.76 -6.44
CA PHE A 2 10.78 -6.44 -6.53
C PHE A 2 9.37 -6.38 -5.91
N GLN A 3 8.56 -7.43 -6.11
CA GLN A 3 7.22 -7.58 -5.51
C GLN A 3 7.24 -7.49 -3.96
N PHE A 4 8.33 -7.94 -3.32
CA PHE A 4 8.50 -7.85 -1.87
C PHE A 4 8.75 -6.41 -1.40
N LEU A 5 9.43 -5.57 -2.19
CA LEU A 5 9.59 -4.14 -1.89
C LEU A 5 8.25 -3.42 -1.87
N ILE A 6 7.36 -3.79 -2.80
CA ILE A 6 6.00 -3.26 -2.86
C ILE A 6 5.21 -3.67 -1.62
N PHE A 7 5.28 -4.96 -1.27
CA PHE A 7 4.66 -5.46 -0.06
C PHE A 7 5.15 -4.71 1.19
N LEU A 8 6.45 -4.47 1.32
CA LEU A 8 7.01 -3.69 2.43
C LEU A 8 6.47 -2.24 2.41
N TYR A 9 6.49 -1.59 1.25
CA TYR A 9 6.02 -0.21 1.08
C TYR A 9 4.56 -0.01 1.50
N VAL A 10 3.68 -0.96 1.18
CA VAL A 10 2.25 -0.88 1.53
C VAL A 10 1.95 -1.35 2.95
N THR A 11 2.81 -2.20 3.53
CA THR A 11 2.64 -2.71 4.90
C THR A 11 3.11 -1.72 5.96
N LEU A 12 4.16 -0.93 5.68
CA LEU A 12 4.71 0.03 6.65
C LEU A 12 3.65 1.01 7.21
N PRO A 13 2.79 1.66 6.40
CA PRO A 13 1.73 2.52 6.93
C PRO A 13 0.75 1.80 7.85
N PHE A 14 0.45 0.53 7.57
CA PHE A 14 -0.43 -0.28 8.42
C PHE A 14 0.23 -0.55 9.77
N LEU A 15 1.52 -0.91 9.79
CA LEU A 15 2.26 -1.12 11.05
C LEU A 15 2.31 0.17 11.88
N VAL A 16 2.55 1.32 11.24
CA VAL A 16 2.49 2.63 11.90
C VAL A 16 1.09 2.89 12.45
N ALA A 17 0.05 2.59 11.67
CA ALA A 17 -1.33 2.78 12.10
C ALA A 17 -1.72 1.89 13.28
N LEU A 18 -1.19 0.66 13.34
CA LEU A 18 -1.33 -0.24 14.49
C LEU A 18 -0.59 0.25 15.72
N TRP A 19 0.51 1.01 15.56
CA TRP A 19 1.25 1.58 16.68
C TRP A 19 0.52 2.80 17.26
N MET A 20 -0.11 3.62 16.42
CA MET A 20 -0.80 4.85 16.83
C MET A 20 -2.25 4.60 17.28
N LYS A 21 -2.49 3.59 18.12
CA LYS A 21 -3.86 3.13 18.48
C LYS A 21 -4.72 4.21 19.13
N GLU A 22 -4.10 5.13 19.84
CA GLU A 22 -4.75 6.24 20.55
C GLU A 22 -5.14 7.39 19.62
N ARG A 23 -4.52 7.49 18.43
CA ARG A 23 -4.74 8.60 17.48
C ARG A 23 -5.54 8.18 16.25
N ILE A 24 -5.42 6.94 15.81
CA ILE A 24 -6.06 6.44 14.59
C ILE A 24 -7.19 5.50 14.98
N SER A 25 -8.43 5.81 14.58
CA SER A 25 -9.59 4.97 14.87
C SER A 25 -9.50 3.58 14.23
N VAL A 26 -10.29 2.63 14.74
CA VAL A 26 -10.36 1.26 14.20
C VAL A 26 -10.66 1.27 12.70
N LEU A 27 -11.58 2.13 12.25
CA LEU A 27 -11.96 2.25 10.84
C LEU A 27 -10.76 2.59 9.94
N TRP A 28 -9.93 3.56 10.33
CA TRP A 28 -8.76 3.95 9.56
C TRP A 28 -7.67 2.88 9.56
N ARG A 29 -7.51 2.15 10.67
CA ARG A 29 -6.60 0.99 10.73
C ARG A 29 -7.05 -0.13 9.79
N LEU A 30 -8.36 -0.38 9.68
CA LEU A 30 -8.93 -1.33 8.72
C LEU A 30 -8.69 -0.88 7.28
N LEU A 31 -8.86 0.42 6.98
CA LEU A 31 -8.55 0.95 5.66
C LEU A 31 -7.08 0.76 5.30
N TYR A 32 -6.14 0.99 6.21
CA TYR A 32 -4.72 0.68 5.97
C TYR A 32 -4.43 -0.81 5.79
N ALA A 33 -5.25 -1.70 6.36
CA ALA A 33 -5.08 -3.14 6.17
C ALA A 33 -5.41 -3.58 4.73
N LEU A 34 -6.33 -2.89 4.04
CA LEU A 34 -6.75 -3.27 2.68
C LEU A 34 -5.58 -3.40 1.68
N PRO A 35 -4.75 -2.38 1.43
CA PRO A 35 -3.63 -2.52 0.51
C PRO A 35 -2.63 -3.58 0.96
N MET A 36 -2.38 -3.71 2.27
CA MET A 36 -1.48 -4.73 2.82
C MET A 36 -2.00 -6.14 2.56
N VAL A 37 -3.29 -6.40 2.80
CA VAL A 37 -3.93 -7.71 2.53
C VAL A 37 -3.89 -8.04 1.05
N VAL A 38 -4.18 -7.09 0.17
CA VAL A 38 -4.12 -7.30 -1.29
C VAL A 38 -2.70 -7.67 -1.73
N ALA A 39 -1.67 -6.96 -1.24
CA ALA A 39 -0.28 -7.29 -1.55
C ALA A 39 0.15 -8.63 -0.95
N PHE A 40 -0.33 -8.96 0.26
CA PHE A 40 -0.06 -10.24 0.89
C PHE A 40 -0.65 -11.39 0.06
N VAL A 41 -1.90 -11.26 -0.39
CA VAL A 41 -2.55 -12.24 -1.27
C VAL A 41 -1.80 -12.36 -2.60
N ALA A 42 -1.32 -11.26 -3.17
CA ALA A 42 -0.52 -11.30 -4.39
C ALA A 42 0.78 -12.10 -4.19
N LEU A 43 1.51 -11.85 -3.09
CA LEU A 43 2.73 -12.60 -2.76
C LEU A 43 2.44 -14.07 -2.48
N LEU A 44 1.44 -14.36 -1.64
CA LEU A 44 1.03 -15.73 -1.34
C LEU A 44 0.59 -16.46 -2.61
N GLY A 45 -0.10 -15.75 -3.49
CA GLY A 45 -0.50 -16.19 -4.81
C GLY A 45 0.66 -16.58 -5.71
N SER A 46 1.73 -15.78 -5.69
CA SER A 46 2.93 -16.02 -6.48
C SER A 46 3.77 -17.20 -5.97
N VAL A 47 3.75 -17.47 -4.66
CA VAL A 47 4.61 -18.49 -4.03
C VAL A 47 3.89 -19.82 -3.82
N ILE A 48 2.61 -19.79 -3.44
CA ILE A 48 1.87 -20.96 -2.95
C ILE A 48 0.66 -21.28 -3.84
N LEU A 49 -0.15 -20.29 -4.23
CA LEU A 49 -1.42 -20.52 -4.93
C LEU A 49 -1.29 -20.57 -6.45
N SER A 50 -0.07 -20.50 -6.99
CA SER A 50 0.22 -20.60 -8.44
C SER A 50 -0.57 -19.61 -9.31
N PHE A 51 -0.72 -18.37 -8.85
CA PHE A 51 -1.39 -17.33 -9.63
C PHE A 51 -0.61 -17.00 -10.90
N HIS A 52 -1.35 -16.71 -11.98
CA HIS A 52 -0.75 -16.14 -13.19
C HIS A 52 -0.04 -14.82 -12.88
N GLN A 53 1.12 -14.61 -13.48
CA GLN A 53 1.98 -13.46 -13.24
C GLN A 53 1.25 -12.13 -13.45
N THR A 54 0.40 -12.04 -14.48
CA THR A 54 -0.45 -10.86 -14.75
C THR A 54 -1.40 -10.54 -13.60
N LEU A 55 -1.97 -11.58 -12.97
CA LEU A 55 -2.87 -11.41 -11.83
C LEU A 55 -2.10 -10.94 -10.59
N VAL A 56 -0.91 -11.50 -10.34
CA VAL A 56 -0.02 -11.03 -9.26
C VAL A 56 0.36 -9.56 -9.45
N GLN A 57 0.78 -9.17 -10.66
CA GLN A 57 1.12 -7.79 -10.98
C GLN A 57 -0.11 -6.87 -10.83
N GLY A 58 -1.27 -7.27 -11.34
CA GLY A 58 -2.51 -6.51 -11.20
C GLY A 58 -2.88 -6.25 -9.74
N LEU A 59 -2.80 -7.28 -8.89
CA LEU A 59 -3.06 -7.15 -7.45
C LEU A 59 -2.06 -6.21 -6.76
N LEU A 60 -0.77 -6.29 -7.12
CA LEU A 60 0.26 -5.39 -6.58
C LEU A 60 0.05 -3.94 -7.03
N VAL A 61 -0.34 -3.70 -8.28
CA VAL A 61 -0.70 -2.36 -8.77
C VAL A 61 -1.90 -1.81 -8.00
N VAL A 62 -2.96 -2.61 -7.86
CA VAL A 62 -4.16 -2.22 -7.09
C VAL A 62 -3.79 -1.89 -5.64
N SER A 63 -2.94 -2.70 -5.00
CA SER A 63 -2.46 -2.46 -3.65
C SER A 63 -1.72 -1.12 -3.53
N VAL A 64 -0.82 -0.80 -4.46
CA VAL A 64 -0.07 0.47 -4.47
C VAL A 64 -1.01 1.66 -4.68
N LEU A 65 -1.96 1.55 -5.60
CA LEU A 65 -2.96 2.60 -5.84
C LEU A 65 -3.83 2.85 -4.62
N LEU A 66 -4.32 1.79 -3.96
CA LEU A 66 -5.06 1.88 -2.71
C LEU A 66 -4.23 2.56 -1.62
N ALA A 67 -2.97 2.13 -1.44
CA ALA A 67 -2.08 2.72 -0.44
C ALA A 67 -1.82 4.22 -0.70
N TRP A 68 -1.68 4.61 -1.97
CA TRP A 68 -1.52 6.00 -2.34
C TRP A 68 -2.78 6.83 -2.08
N LEU A 69 -3.97 6.28 -2.32
CA LEU A 69 -5.25 6.97 -2.15
C LEU A 69 -5.68 7.07 -0.67
N ILE A 70 -5.38 6.05 0.13
CA ILE A 70 -5.71 6.03 1.57
C ILE A 70 -4.85 7.01 2.37
N ARG A 71 -3.54 7.10 2.09
CA ARG A 71 -2.61 8.01 2.80
C ARG A 71 -3.13 9.45 2.96
N PRO A 72 -3.52 10.16 1.88
CA PRO A 72 -3.96 11.55 1.99
C PRO A 72 -5.30 11.68 2.73
N LEU A 73 -6.20 10.70 2.59
CA LEU A 73 -7.46 10.67 3.32
C LEU A 73 -7.18 10.59 4.82
N VAL A 74 -6.38 9.62 5.27
CA VAL A 74 -6.02 9.53 6.68
C VAL A 74 -5.28 10.77 7.16
N GLY A 75 -4.34 11.29 6.37
CA GLY A 75 -3.64 12.55 6.66
C GLY A 75 -4.61 13.67 7.04
N LYS A 76 -5.58 13.93 6.15
CA LYS A 76 -6.60 14.96 6.33
C LYS A 76 -7.54 14.67 7.50
N PHE A 77 -8.04 13.44 7.64
CA PHE A 77 -9.07 13.11 8.64
C PHE A 77 -8.53 12.87 10.04
N VAL A 78 -7.30 12.39 10.20
CA VAL A 78 -6.68 12.10 11.50
C VAL A 78 -5.86 13.27 12.00
N PHE A 79 -5.08 13.92 11.13
CA PHE A 79 -4.15 14.97 11.53
C PHE A 79 -4.65 16.38 11.20
N GLY A 80 -5.81 16.51 10.55
CA GLY A 80 -6.41 17.80 10.17
C GLY A 80 -5.67 18.52 9.04
N GLN A 81 -4.58 17.94 8.52
CA GLN A 81 -3.73 18.55 7.52
C GLN A 81 -3.20 17.51 6.54
N MET A 82 -3.15 17.90 5.26
CA MET A 82 -2.53 17.13 4.20
C MET A 82 -1.43 17.99 3.58
N HIS A 83 -0.17 17.59 3.80
CA HIS A 83 0.94 18.29 3.18
C HIS A 83 1.06 17.83 1.72
N LEU A 84 0.90 18.75 0.77
CA LEU A 84 0.94 18.44 -0.67
C LEU A 84 2.24 17.74 -1.07
N SER A 85 3.38 18.11 -0.46
CA SER A 85 4.66 17.45 -0.76
C SER A 85 4.66 15.96 -0.40
N HIS A 86 4.04 15.54 0.72
CA HIS A 86 3.96 14.13 1.09
C HIS A 86 3.11 13.35 0.09
N PHE A 87 2.02 13.95 -0.39
CA PHE A 87 1.19 13.34 -1.43
C PHE A 87 1.95 13.14 -2.74
N VAL A 88 2.68 14.17 -3.18
CA VAL A 88 3.47 14.13 -4.41
C VAL A 88 4.61 13.11 -4.29
N VAL A 89 5.37 13.13 -3.19
CA VAL A 89 6.48 12.19 -2.96
C VAL A 89 5.99 10.75 -2.95
N HIS A 90 4.93 10.45 -2.19
CA HIS A 90 4.37 9.09 -2.18
C HIS A 90 3.72 8.71 -3.52
N GLY A 91 3.16 9.66 -4.25
CA GLY A 91 2.67 9.45 -5.62
C GLY A 91 3.79 9.06 -6.58
N LEU A 92 4.92 9.76 -6.52
CA LEU A 92 6.12 9.44 -7.32
C LEU A 92 6.69 8.07 -6.95
N ILE A 93 6.81 7.76 -5.65
CA ILE A 93 7.26 6.43 -5.20
C ILE A 93 6.31 5.35 -5.71
N SER A 94 5.00 5.54 -5.55
CA SER A 94 3.98 4.60 -6.05
C SER A 94 4.07 4.42 -7.56
N LEU A 95 4.26 5.49 -8.33
CA LEU A 95 4.45 5.43 -9.78
C LEU A 95 5.72 4.64 -10.15
N LEU A 96 6.85 4.91 -9.48
CA LEU A 96 8.09 4.17 -9.69
C LEU A 96 7.95 2.68 -9.36
N LEU A 97 7.23 2.35 -8.29
CA LEU A 97 6.94 0.97 -7.92
C LEU A 97 6.05 0.28 -8.95
N VAL A 98 5.03 0.96 -9.48
CA VAL A 98 4.18 0.41 -10.55
C VAL A 98 4.98 0.23 -11.83
N LEU A 99 5.79 1.21 -12.23
CA LEU A 99 6.65 1.09 -13.41
C LEU A 99 7.65 -0.06 -13.26
N GLY A 100 8.30 -0.17 -12.10
CA GLY A 100 9.26 -1.24 -11.84
C GLY A 100 8.65 -2.64 -11.92
N LEU A 101 7.36 -2.83 -11.63
CA LEU A 101 6.68 -4.13 -11.78
C LEU A 101 6.65 -4.63 -13.23
N PHE A 102 6.70 -3.73 -14.20
CA PHE A 102 6.70 -4.10 -15.62
C PHE A 102 8.10 -4.51 -16.11
N PHE A 103 9.15 -4.14 -15.37
CA PHE A 103 10.54 -4.45 -15.73
C PHE A 103 11.16 -5.57 -14.89
N PHE A 104 10.68 -5.79 -13.66
CA PHE A 104 11.24 -6.74 -12.67
C PHE A 104 10.19 -7.71 -12.12
#